data_AF-A0A151A922-F1
#
_entry.id   AF-A0A151A922-F1
#
_cell.length_a   1.000
_cell.length_b   1.000
_cell.length_c   1.000
_cell.angle_alpha   90.00
_cell.angle_beta   90.00
_cell.angle_gamma   90.00
#
_symmetry.space_group_name_H-M   'P 1'
#
loop_
_entity.id
_entity.type
_entity.pdbx_description
1 polymer ?
#
loop_
_entity_poly.entity_id
_entity_poly.type
_entity_poly.pdbx_seq_one_letter_code
_entity_poly.pdbx_strand_id
1 'polypeptide(L)'
;MGNNYFDPIGLHVDPGTTVRFEIAAGAHSATAYENRIPSDASAFDSGVISSGAFKHTFEEPGTYDYYCIPHRSVGMVGRTVVGNPGGPVEESPIPDGDVPESDAIVEQGAIAYGSSTGGDGNSDGGMMGVPGWGLARG
;
A
#
# COMPACT_ATOMS: atom_id res chain seq x y z
N MET A 1 -8.69 -19.52 -4.22
CA MET A 1 -8.57 -18.07 -4.43
C MET A 1 -7.10 -17.74 -4.25
N GLY A 2 -6.49 -17.07 -5.23
CA GLY A 2 -5.06 -16.75 -5.19
C GLY A 2 -4.76 -15.60 -4.23
N ASN A 3 -3.49 -15.51 -3.83
CA ASN A 3 -2.96 -14.43 -3.00
C ASN A 3 -2.77 -13.18 -3.87
N ASN A 4 -3.78 -12.31 -3.95
CA ASN A 4 -3.79 -11.12 -4.80
C ASN A 4 -3.41 -9.86 -4.01
N TYR A 5 -2.19 -9.82 -3.50
CA TYR A 5 -1.69 -8.70 -2.70
C TYR A 5 -0.18 -8.54 -2.90
N PHE A 6 0.32 -7.33 -2.68
CA PHE A 6 1.74 -7.09 -2.49
C PHE A 6 2.09 -7.30 -1.02
N ASP A 7 3.22 -7.95 -0.75
CA ASP A 7 3.74 -8.13 0.60
C ASP A 7 5.26 -7.86 0.61
N PRO A 8 5.73 -6.80 1.29
CA PRO A 8 4.93 -5.83 2.04
C PRO A 8 4.00 -5.01 1.15
N ILE A 9 2.87 -4.55 1.70
CA ILE A 9 1.94 -3.64 1.00
C ILE A 9 2.43 -2.18 1.07
N GLY A 10 3.23 -1.86 2.10
CA GLY A 10 3.90 -0.56 2.27
C GLY A 10 5.40 -0.76 2.49
N LEU A 11 6.24 -0.05 1.73
CA LEU A 11 7.70 -0.17 1.81
C LEU A 11 8.39 1.19 1.81
N HIS A 12 9.32 1.42 2.73
CA HIS A 12 10.21 2.58 2.74
C HIS A 12 11.59 2.17 2.24
N VAL A 13 12.14 2.93 1.30
CA VAL A 13 13.49 2.74 0.75
C VAL A 13 14.22 4.06 0.57
N ASP A 14 15.55 4.02 0.50
CA ASP A 14 16.34 5.17 0.09
C ASP A 14 16.28 5.39 -1.43
N PRO A 15 16.43 6.63 -1.93
CA PRO A 15 16.63 6.91 -3.35
C PRO A 15 17.77 6.08 -3.97
N GLY A 16 17.55 5.57 -5.18
CA GLY A 16 18.45 4.67 -5.90
C GLY A 16 18.27 3.18 -5.52
N THR A 17 17.34 2.85 -4.63
CA THR A 17 17.08 1.45 -4.26
C THR A 17 16.38 0.70 -5.38
N THR A 18 16.94 -0.46 -5.78
CA THR A 18 16.25 -1.41 -6.66
C THR A 18 15.34 -2.34 -5.85
N VAL A 19 14.04 -2.24 -6.06
CA VAL A 19 13.04 -3.17 -5.53
C VAL A 19 12.79 -4.29 -6.55
N ARG A 20 12.69 -5.53 -6.05
CA ARG A 20 12.36 -6.71 -6.83
C ARG A 20 10.94 -7.17 -6.51
N PHE A 21 10.05 -7.10 -7.49
CA PHE A 21 8.68 -7.61 -7.41
C PHE A 21 8.66 -9.08 -7.84
N GLU A 22 8.56 -9.99 -6.88
CA GLU A 22 8.64 -11.44 -7.11
C GLU A 22 7.27 -12.08 -7.27
N ILE A 23 7.14 -12.97 -8.25
CA ILE A 23 5.92 -13.77 -8.41
C ILE A 23 6.01 -14.99 -7.50
N ALA A 24 5.19 -14.98 -6.44
CA ALA A 24 5.04 -16.13 -5.55
C ALA A 24 4.21 -17.25 -6.22
N ALA A 25 3.09 -16.89 -6.84
CA ALA A 25 2.22 -17.77 -7.62
C ALA A 25 1.31 -16.92 -8.51
N GLY A 26 0.57 -17.53 -9.44
CA GLY A 26 -0.40 -16.80 -10.27
C GLY A 26 0.24 -15.91 -11.32
N ALA A 27 -0.54 -14.98 -11.86
CA ALA A 27 -0.10 -14.02 -12.87
C ALA A 27 -0.39 -12.60 -12.35
N HIS A 28 0.66 -11.80 -12.20
CA HIS A 28 0.58 -10.47 -11.59
C HIS A 28 1.41 -9.46 -12.38
N SER A 29 1.20 -8.18 -12.11
CA SER A 29 2.08 -7.10 -12.54
C SER A 29 2.40 -6.18 -11.36
N ALA A 30 3.43 -5.37 -11.52
CA ALA A 30 3.66 -4.17 -10.74
C ALA A 30 3.65 -2.98 -11.71
N THR A 31 2.64 -2.14 -11.59
CA THR A 31 2.34 -1.08 -12.55
C THR A 31 2.04 0.21 -11.80
N ALA A 32 2.79 1.28 -12.06
CA ALA A 32 2.60 2.56 -11.40
C ALA A 32 1.26 3.20 -11.79
N TYR A 33 0.65 3.92 -10.85
CA TYR A 33 -0.36 4.92 -11.20
C TYR A 33 0.37 6.16 -11.72
N GLU A 34 0.33 6.42 -13.03
CA GLU A 34 1.09 7.53 -13.65
C GLU A 34 0.82 8.90 -13.00
N ASN A 35 -0.38 9.11 -12.46
CA ASN A 35 -0.78 10.34 -11.79
C ASN A 35 -0.59 10.32 -10.26
N ARG A 36 0.05 9.27 -9.71
CA ARG A 36 0.30 9.07 -8.26
C ARG A 36 1.73 8.60 -8.00
N ILE A 37 2.67 9.23 -8.68
CA ILE A 37 4.12 9.13 -8.48
C ILE A 37 4.72 10.55 -8.51
N PRO A 38 5.95 10.77 -8.01
CA PRO A 38 6.61 12.07 -8.14
C PRO A 38 6.65 12.54 -9.60
N SER A 39 6.45 13.85 -9.83
CA SER A 39 6.33 14.41 -11.19
C SER A 39 7.56 14.19 -12.07
N ASP A 40 8.73 14.07 -11.44
CA ASP A 40 10.01 13.89 -12.11
C ASP A 40 10.35 12.39 -12.30
N ALA A 41 9.54 11.49 -11.74
CA ALA A 41 9.73 10.05 -11.85
C ALA A 41 9.13 9.49 -13.15
N SER A 42 9.79 8.48 -13.72
CA SER A 42 9.22 7.70 -14.81
C SER A 42 8.28 6.63 -14.27
N ALA A 43 7.08 6.52 -14.84
CA ALA A 43 6.18 5.41 -14.55
C ALA A 43 6.80 4.07 -14.94
N PHE A 44 6.47 3.01 -14.18
CA PHE A 44 6.93 1.65 -14.45
C PHE A 44 5.75 0.71 -14.69
N ASP A 45 5.98 -0.29 -15.54
CA ASP A 45 5.05 -1.40 -15.77
C ASP A 45 5.85 -2.67 -16.08
N SER A 46 5.65 -3.72 -15.29
CA SER A 46 6.27 -5.01 -15.55
C SER A 46 5.62 -5.78 -16.71
N GLY A 47 4.40 -5.38 -17.12
CA GLY A 47 3.48 -6.26 -17.81
C GLY A 47 3.03 -7.42 -16.91
N VAL A 48 2.06 -8.22 -17.38
CA VAL A 48 1.61 -9.40 -16.63
C VAL A 48 2.63 -10.53 -16.79
N ILE A 49 3.22 -10.94 -15.67
CA ILE A 49 4.18 -12.04 -15.59
C ILE A 49 3.65 -13.14 -14.65
N SER A 50 3.95 -14.39 -14.97
CA SER A 50 3.48 -15.57 -14.22
C SER A 50 4.59 -16.33 -13.49
N SER A 51 5.84 -15.87 -13.61
CA SER A 51 7.00 -16.42 -12.91
C SER A 51 8.16 -15.42 -12.92
N GLY A 52 9.14 -15.66 -12.06
CA GLY A 52 10.33 -14.82 -11.96
C GLY A 52 10.05 -13.53 -11.20
N ALA A 53 10.66 -12.44 -11.65
CA ALA A 53 10.49 -11.14 -11.02
C ALA A 53 10.72 -9.98 -11.99
N PHE A 54 10.07 -8.87 -11.68
CA PHE A 54 10.38 -7.56 -12.24
C PHE A 54 11.27 -6.79 -11.26
N LYS A 55 12.14 -5.93 -11.77
CA LYS A 55 12.99 -5.05 -10.96
C LYS A 55 12.77 -3.60 -11.39
N HIS A 56 12.61 -2.72 -10.42
CA HIS A 56 12.53 -1.28 -10.65
C HIS A 56 13.43 -0.55 -9.66
N THR A 57 14.20 0.42 -10.16
CA THR A 57 15.01 1.31 -9.32
C THR A 57 14.24 2.59 -9.10
N PHE A 58 13.99 2.89 -7.82
CA PHE A 58 13.32 4.09 -7.38
C PHE A 58 14.33 5.21 -7.17
N GLU A 59 14.50 6.10 -8.16
CA GLU A 59 15.51 7.17 -8.13
C GLU A 59 15.00 8.45 -7.46
N GLU A 60 13.78 8.88 -7.76
CA GLU A 60 13.26 10.16 -7.29
C GLU A 60 12.62 10.03 -5.89
N PRO A 61 12.92 10.95 -4.94
CA PRO A 61 12.24 10.97 -3.66
C PRO A 61 10.72 11.23 -3.80
N GLY A 62 9.94 10.65 -2.90
CA GLY A 62 8.49 10.83 -2.79
C GLY A 62 7.74 9.50 -2.70
N THR A 63 6.42 9.58 -2.83
CA THR A 63 5.53 8.43 -2.64
C THR A 63 5.03 7.90 -3.97
N TYR A 64 5.07 6.58 -4.14
CA TYR A 64 4.67 5.87 -5.35
C TYR A 64 3.55 4.89 -5.03
N ASP A 65 2.36 5.12 -5.60
CA ASP A 65 1.30 4.11 -5.60
C ASP A 65 1.39 3.26 -6.87
N TYR A 66 1.16 1.95 -6.72
CA TYR A 66 1.14 1.00 -7.84
C TYR A 66 0.08 -0.08 -7.63
N TYR A 67 -0.25 -0.76 -8.73
CA TYR A 67 -1.27 -1.80 -8.77
C TYR A 67 -0.84 -2.97 -9.65
N CYS A 68 -1.59 -4.06 -9.52
CA CYS A 68 -1.50 -5.21 -10.40
C CYS A 68 -2.65 -5.16 -11.42
N ILE A 69 -2.32 -5.10 -12.71
CA ILE A 69 -3.28 -4.98 -13.83
C ILE A 69 -4.44 -6.00 -13.73
N PRO A 70 -4.19 -7.33 -13.62
CA PRO A 70 -5.26 -8.31 -13.59
C PRO A 70 -6.09 -8.30 -12.29
N HIS A 71 -5.59 -7.67 -11.23
CA HIS A 71 -6.19 -7.71 -9.89
C HIS A 71 -6.51 -6.31 -9.33
N ARG A 72 -6.50 -5.30 -10.18
CA ARG A 72 -6.81 -3.91 -9.83
C ARG A 72 -8.20 -3.78 -9.21
N SER A 73 -9.21 -4.37 -9.86
CA SER A 73 -10.61 -4.30 -9.42
C SER A 73 -10.89 -5.01 -8.09
N VAL A 74 -9.93 -5.80 -7.59
CA VAL A 74 -10.03 -6.50 -6.30
C VAL A 74 -8.99 -5.98 -5.29
N GLY A 75 -8.38 -4.82 -5.55
CA GLY A 75 -7.55 -4.12 -4.58
C GLY A 75 -6.14 -4.65 -4.41
N MET A 76 -5.55 -5.26 -5.44
CA MET A 76 -4.12 -5.57 -5.42
C MET A 76 -3.31 -4.30 -5.72
N VAL A 77 -3.11 -3.49 -4.69
CA VAL A 77 -2.39 -2.22 -4.69
C VAL A 77 -1.26 -2.23 -3.67
N GLY A 78 -0.27 -1.37 -3.84
CA GLY A 78 0.83 -1.18 -2.90
C GLY A 78 1.42 0.22 -2.98
N ARG A 79 2.17 0.58 -1.94
CA ARG A 79 2.82 1.89 -1.80
C ARG A 79 4.30 1.74 -1.47
N THR A 80 5.14 2.51 -2.16
CA THR A 80 6.55 2.67 -1.80
C THR A 80 6.82 4.13 -1.49
N VAL A 81 7.42 4.42 -0.34
CA VAL A 81 7.97 5.73 0.00
C VAL A 81 9.47 5.71 -0.27
N VAL A 82 9.97 6.68 -1.02
CA VAL A 82 11.38 6.81 -1.38
C VAL A 82 11.95 8.04 -0.67
N GLY A 83 12.75 7.81 0.37
CA GLY A 83 13.15 8.87 1.30
C GLY A 83 11.92 9.46 2.02
N ASN A 84 11.65 10.74 1.81
CA ASN A 84 10.52 11.40 2.49
C ASN A 84 9.23 11.28 1.66
N PRO A 85 8.05 11.16 2.31
CA PRO A 85 6.76 11.21 1.64
C PRO A 85 6.58 12.49 0.82
N GLY A 86 5.88 12.39 -0.31
CA GLY A 86 5.59 13.55 -1.14
C GLY A 86 5.01 13.22 -2.52
N GLY A 87 4.60 14.26 -3.22
CA GLY A 87 4.00 14.14 -4.56
C GLY A 87 2.48 13.90 -4.51
N PRO A 88 1.87 13.61 -5.68
CA PRO A 88 0.41 13.56 -5.85
C PRO A 88 -0.32 12.53 -4.98
N VAL A 89 0.40 11.52 -4.48
CA VAL A 89 -0.15 10.51 -3.58
C VAL A 89 -0.73 11.12 -2.31
N GLU A 90 -0.06 12.14 -1.78
CA GLU A 90 -0.43 12.80 -0.51
C GLU A 90 -1.66 13.72 -0.66
N GLU A 91 -2.11 13.98 -1.89
CA GLU A 91 -3.21 14.90 -2.17
C GLU A 91 -4.58 14.23 -2.17
N SER A 92 -4.63 12.90 -2.31
CA SER A 92 -5.88 12.15 -2.44
C SER A 92 -5.69 10.66 -2.13
N PRO A 93 -6.73 9.95 -1.67
CA PRO A 93 -6.66 8.51 -1.42
C PRO A 93 -6.43 7.71 -2.71
N ILE A 94 -5.86 6.51 -2.57
CA ILE A 94 -5.68 5.57 -3.67
C ILE A 94 -7.05 5.08 -4.19
N PRO A 95 -7.26 4.94 -5.51
CA PRO A 95 -8.61 4.74 -6.05
C PRO A 95 -9.17 3.31 -5.97
N ASP A 96 -8.32 2.28 -5.88
CA ASP A 96 -8.73 0.88 -6.12
C ASP A 96 -8.58 -0.04 -4.88
N GLY A 97 -8.27 0.50 -3.71
CA GLY A 97 -8.08 -0.29 -2.49
C GLY A 97 -7.60 0.57 -1.32
N ASP A 98 -6.99 -0.06 -0.34
CA ASP A 98 -6.37 0.62 0.81
C ASP A 98 -4.88 0.30 0.87
N VAL A 99 -4.07 1.29 1.22
CA VAL A 99 -2.65 1.14 1.52
C VAL A 99 -2.34 1.84 2.84
N PRO A 100 -1.29 1.43 3.57
CA PRO A 100 -0.88 2.14 4.78
C PRO A 100 -0.49 3.59 4.48
N GLU A 101 -0.69 4.46 5.47
CA GLU A 101 -0.26 5.87 5.39
C GLU A 101 1.27 5.98 5.24
N SER A 102 1.71 7.00 4.48
CA SER A 102 3.12 7.18 4.15
C SER A 102 4.00 7.35 5.39
N ASP A 103 3.52 8.09 6.41
CA ASP A 103 4.23 8.25 7.68
C ASP A 103 4.39 6.93 8.45
N ALA A 104 3.36 6.09 8.44
CA ALA A 104 3.43 4.77 9.08
C ALA A 104 4.44 3.86 8.36
N ILE A 105 4.50 3.94 7.02
CA ILE A 105 5.49 3.22 6.21
C ILE A 105 6.90 3.69 6.55
N VAL A 106 7.12 4.99 6.68
CA VAL A 106 8.43 5.55 7.05
C VAL A 106 8.86 5.10 8.44
N GLU A 107 7.95 5.12 9.42
CA GLU A 107 8.23 4.71 10.80
C GLU A 107 8.55 3.21 10.92
N GLN A 108 7.80 2.36 10.22
CA GLN A 108 7.94 0.90 10.35
C GLN A 108 8.93 0.29 9.34
N GLY A 109 9.30 1.02 8.29
CA GLY A 109 10.17 0.56 7.22
C GLY A 109 9.49 -0.37 6.22
N ALA A 110 8.72 -1.35 6.70
CA ALA A 110 7.89 -2.22 5.88
C ALA A 110 6.63 -2.64 6.64
N ILE A 111 5.48 -2.57 5.96
CA ILE A 111 4.19 -2.95 6.51
C ILE A 111 3.64 -4.12 5.70
N ALA A 112 3.51 -5.28 6.36
CA ALA A 112 3.02 -6.50 5.73
C ALA A 112 1.54 -6.39 5.36
N TYR A 113 1.14 -7.09 4.31
CA TYR A 113 -0.29 -7.15 3.96
C TYR A 113 -1.12 -7.74 5.11
N GLY A 114 -2.26 -7.10 5.42
CA GLY A 114 -3.15 -7.54 6.50
C GLY A 114 -2.65 -7.25 7.91
N SER A 115 -1.53 -6.54 8.07
CA SER A 115 -1.15 -6.01 9.38
C SER A 115 -2.10 -4.86 9.76
N SER A 116 -2.72 -4.98 10.93
CA SER A 116 -3.57 -3.93 11.48
C SER A 116 -2.68 -2.77 11.92
N THR A 117 -2.50 -1.76 11.07
CA THR A 117 -1.93 -0.48 11.50
C THR A 117 -2.95 0.20 12.39
N GLY A 118 -2.78 0.06 13.71
CA GLY A 118 -3.64 0.69 14.70
C GLY A 118 -3.63 2.20 14.56
N GLY A 119 -4.80 2.75 14.25
CA GLY A 119 -5.10 4.18 14.26
C GLY A 119 -6.62 4.34 14.38
N ASP A 120 -7.15 4.20 15.60
CA ASP A 120 -8.57 4.39 15.87
C ASP A 120 -8.97 5.88 15.75
N GLY A 121 -10.05 6.16 15.01
CA GLY A 121 -11.04 7.15 15.44
C GLY A 121 -11.52 8.21 14.42
N ASN A 122 -12.59 7.91 13.68
CA ASN A 122 -13.81 8.74 13.81
C ASN A 122 -15.06 7.88 13.62
N SER A 123 -15.97 8.04 14.57
CA SER A 123 -17.30 7.44 14.69
C SER A 123 -18.17 7.72 13.46
N ASP A 124 -18.95 6.72 13.03
CA ASP A 124 -20.42 6.80 12.95
C ASP A 124 -21.03 5.55 12.29
N GLY A 125 -21.81 4.81 13.08
CA GLY A 125 -22.88 3.95 12.55
C GLY A 125 -22.92 2.53 13.09
N GLY A 126 -23.81 2.28 14.08
CA GLY A 126 -24.32 0.92 14.31
C GLY A 126 -24.43 0.48 15.76
N MET A 127 -25.32 1.11 16.51
CA MET A 127 -25.74 0.71 17.86
C MET A 127 -26.26 -0.73 17.86
N MET A 128 -25.63 -1.65 18.60
CA MET A 128 -26.29 -2.87 19.07
C MET A 128 -25.84 -3.21 20.51
N GLY A 129 -26.74 -2.97 21.46
CA GLY A 129 -26.88 -3.79 22.67
C GLY A 129 -26.15 -3.33 23.93
N VAL A 130 -26.79 -2.44 24.71
CA VAL A 130 -26.68 -2.50 26.18
C VAL A 130 -27.60 -3.63 26.68
N PRO A 131 -27.22 -4.39 27.73
CA PRO A 131 -27.54 -3.91 29.08
C PRO A 131 -26.46 -4.23 30.13
N GLY A 132 -26.43 -3.45 31.21
CA GLY A 132 -25.77 -3.86 32.45
C GLY A 132 -25.12 -2.75 33.27
N TRP A 133 -25.88 -1.74 33.67
CA TRP A 133 -25.46 -0.84 34.75
C TRP A 133 -25.77 -1.49 36.10
N GLY A 134 -24.80 -1.48 37.01
CA GLY A 134 -24.97 -1.97 38.38
C GLY A 134 -23.71 -1.82 39.24
N LEU A 135 -23.22 -0.59 39.41
CA LEU A 135 -22.35 -0.25 40.53
C LEU A 135 -23.21 -0.06 41.78
N ALA A 136 -22.95 -0.84 42.83
CA ALA A 136 -23.33 -0.49 44.19
C ALA A 136 -22.09 -0.59 45.09
N ARG A 137 -21.79 0.53 45.75
CA ARG A 137 -20.83 0.63 46.85
C ARG A 137 -21.50 0.13 48.13
N GLY A 138 -20.74 -0.60 48.94
CA GLY A 138 -21.08 -1.06 50.28
C GLY A 138 -19.94 -1.91 50.83
#